data_AF-A0A1H5LQN1-F1
#
_entry.id   AF-A0A1H5LQN1-F1
#
_cell.length_a   1.000
_cell.length_b   1.000
_cell.length_c   1.000
_cell.angle_alpha   90.00
_cell.angle_beta   90.00
_cell.angle_gamma   90.00
#
_symmetry.space_group_name_H-M   'P 1'
#
loop_
_entity.id
_entity.type
_entity.pdbx_description
1 polymer ?
#
loop_
_entity_poly.entity_id
_entity_poly.type
_entity_poly.pdbx_seq_one_letter_code
_entity_poly.pdbx_strand_id
1 'polypeptide(L)' 'MDPTQQFISEIDAFLKRTGMTPTVFGREALKDPNFVGDLKKKGRQPTLGVVGACKSSSARMRPRHE' A
#
# COMPACT_ATOMS: atom_id res chain seq x y z
N MET A 1 -3.82 -13.45 14.87
CA MET A 1 -2.96 -12.50 14.14
C MET A 1 -3.81 -11.87 13.06
N ASP A 2 -4.07 -10.57 13.15
CA ASP A 2 -4.89 -9.86 12.18
C ASP A 2 -4.14 -9.68 10.85
N PRO A 3 -4.59 -10.31 9.74
CA PRO A 3 -3.92 -10.22 8.44
C PRO A 3 -3.84 -8.77 7.92
N THR A 4 -4.80 -7.92 8.33
CA THR A 4 -4.82 -6.49 8.01
C THR A 4 -3.63 -5.74 8.61
N GLN A 5 -3.24 -6.05 9.85
CA GLN A 5 -2.13 -5.36 10.54
C GLN A 5 -0.77 -5.69 9.91
N GLN A 6 -0.59 -6.95 9.51
CA GLN A 6 0.62 -7.37 8.82
C GLN A 6 0.76 -6.68 7.47
N PHE A 7 -0.34 -6.57 6.72
CA PHE A 7 -0.36 -5.87 5.44
C PHE A 7 -0.07 -4.37 5.58
N ILE A 8 -0.61 -3.71 6.62
CA ILE A 8 -0.32 -2.30 6.91
C ILE A 8 1.17 -2.10 7.21
N SER A 9 1.79 -3.00 8.01
CA SER A 9 3.23 -2.92 8.28
C SER A 9 4.09 -3.11 7.04
N GLU A 10 3.69 -4.03 6.14
CA GLU A 10 4.39 -4.26 4.87
C GLU A 10 4.34 -3.01 3.97
N ILE A 11 3.16 -2.37 3.89
CA ILE A 11 2.99 -1.10 3.18
C ILE A 11 3.83 0.00 3.83
N ASP A 12 3.80 0.15 5.16
CA ASP A 12 4.57 1.20 5.86
C ASP A 12 6.08 1.04 5.62
N ALA A 13 6.59 -0.19 5.65
CA ALA A 13 7.99 -0.50 5.33
C ALA A 13 8.34 -0.16 3.87
N PHE A 14 7.43 -0.44 2.93
CA PHE A 14 7.60 -0.08 1.52
C PHE A 14 7.60 1.43 1.31
N LEU A 15 6.67 2.14 1.96
CA LEU A 15 6.58 3.61 1.93
C LEU A 15 7.84 4.25 2.52
N LYS A 16 8.37 3.73 3.63
CA LYS A 16 9.64 4.17 4.21
C LYS A 16 10.82 3.94 3.27
N ARG A 17 10.88 2.78 2.61
CA ARG A 17 11.96 2.47 1.64
C ARG A 17 11.91 3.36 0.40
N THR A 18 10.72 3.69 -0.07
CA THR A 18 10.53 4.50 -1.28
C THR A 18 10.46 6.00 -1.00
N GLY A 19 10.31 6.39 0.28
CA GLY A 19 10.03 7.77 0.67
C GLY A 19 8.64 8.27 0.24
N MET A 20 7.77 7.37 -0.24
CA MET A 20 6.45 7.74 -0.74
C MET A 20 5.45 7.96 0.40
N THR A 21 4.52 8.88 0.18
CA THR A 21 3.39 9.06 1.09
C THR A 21 2.30 8.02 0.80
N PRO A 22 1.53 7.61 1.82
CA PRO A 22 0.41 6.67 1.65
C PRO A 22 -0.62 7.16 0.62
N THR A 23 -0.78 8.47 0.51
CA THR A 23 -1.67 9.15 -0.44
C THR A 23 -1.22 8.97 -1.89
N VAL A 24 0.08 9.08 -2.15
CA VAL A 24 0.67 8.86 -3.48
C VAL A 24 0.57 7.39 -3.87
N PHE A 25 0.88 6.49 -2.93
CA PHE A 25 0.75 5.05 -3.16
C PHE A 25 -0.70 4.63 -3.47
N GLY A 26 -1.69 5.15 -2.73
CA GLY A 26 -3.10 4.89 -3.02
C GLY A 26 -3.55 5.42 -4.39
N ARG A 27 -3.06 6.61 -4.77
CA ARG A 27 -3.31 7.19 -6.09
C ARG A 27 -2.68 6.36 -7.22
N GLU A 28 -1.48 5.84 -7.01
CA GLU A 28 -0.77 5.07 -8.04
C GLU A 28 -1.31 3.64 -8.15
N ALA A 29 -1.65 3.01 -7.02
CA ALA A 29 -2.12 1.63 -7.00
C ALA A 29 -3.62 1.48 -7.32
N LEU A 30 -4.44 2.43 -6.88
CA LEU A 30 -5.90 2.33 -6.92
C LEU A 30 -6.57 3.58 -7.50
N LYS A 31 -5.81 4.60 -7.93
CA LYS A 31 -6.33 5.94 -8.26
C LYS A 31 -7.12 6.59 -7.13
N ASP A 32 -6.95 6.10 -5.90
CA ASP A 32 -7.68 6.56 -4.72
C ASP A 32 -6.71 7.00 -3.61
N PRO A 33 -6.56 8.32 -3.38
CA PRO A 33 -5.65 8.85 -2.38
C PRO A 33 -6.14 8.63 -0.94
N ASN A 34 -7.45 8.44 -0.74
CA ASN A 34 -8.05 8.24 0.58
C ASN A 34 -7.94 6.79 1.05
N PHE A 35 -7.70 5.86 0.13
CA PHE A 35 -7.69 4.43 0.37
C PHE A 35 -6.77 4.02 1.52
N VAL A 36 -5.52 4.51 1.52
CA VAL A 36 -4.54 4.15 2.55
C VAL A 36 -4.85 4.84 3.88
N GLY A 37 -5.45 6.05 3.84
CA GLY A 37 -5.96 6.73 5.02
C GLY A 37 -7.10 5.96 5.69
N ASP A 38 -8.06 5.47 4.91
CA ASP A 38 -9.14 4.60 5.36
C ASP A 38 -8.62 3.23 5.84
N LEU A 39 -7.62 2.65 5.15
CA LEU A 39 -6.98 1.41 5.59
C LEU A 39 -6.33 1.56 6.97
N LYS A 40 -5.62 2.68 7.18
CA LYS A 40 -4.88 2.98 8.41
C LYS A 40 -5.79 3.41 9.56
N LYS A 41 -6.83 4.22 9.30
CA LYS A 41 -7.73 4.76 10.33
C LYS A 41 -8.94 3.88 10.63
N LYS A 42 -9.56 3.28 9.62
CA LYS A 42 -10.81 2.54 9.76
C LYS A 42 -10.62 1.02 9.85
N GLY A 43 -9.39 0.52 9.67
CA GLY A 43 -9.16 -0.93 9.66
C GLY A 43 -9.93 -1.62 8.53
N ARG A 44 -10.07 -0.94 7.38
CA ARG A 44 -10.76 -1.52 6.22
C ARG A 44 -10.00 -2.79 5.80
N GLN A 45 -10.66 -3.93 5.79
CA GLN A 45 -10.03 -5.18 5.39
C GLN A 45 -9.67 -5.08 3.90
N PRO A 46 -8.38 -5.13 3.54
CA PRO A 46 -7.98 -5.11 2.15
C PRO A 46 -8.51 -6.39 1.51
N THR A 47 -9.45 -6.27 0.58
CA THR A 47 -9.90 -7.40 -0.24
C THR A 47 -8.72 -7.89 -1.09
N LEU A 48 -8.73 -9.17 -1.47
CA LEU A 48 -7.67 -9.78 -2.29
C LEU A 48 -7.34 -8.96 -3.55
N GLY A 49 -8.33 -8.26 -4.13
CA GLY A 49 -8.11 -7.34 -5.25
C GLY A 49 -7.24 -6.13 -4.92
N VAL A 50 -7.38 -5.54 -3.73
CA VAL A 50 -6.51 -4.47 -3.24
C VAL A 50 -5.09 -4.99 -3.03
N VAL A 51 -4.95 -6.16 -2.41
CA VAL A 51 -3.63 -6.77 -2.19
C VAL A 51 -2.95 -7.05 -3.52
N GLY A 52 -3.69 -7.56 -4.50
CA GLY A 52 -3.21 -7.77 -5.87
C GLY A 52 -2.79 -6.48 -6.58
N ALA A 53 -3.58 -5.40 -6.44
CA ALA A 53 -3.26 -4.10 -7.01
C ALA A 53 -2.00 -3.48 -6.36
N CYS A 54 -1.88 -3.53 -5.04
CA CYS A 54 -0.68 -3.10 -4.31
C CYS A 54 0.56 -3.89 -4.73
N LYS A 55 0.46 -5.22 -4.78
CA LYS A 55 1.58 -6.10 -5.21
C LYS A 55 1.97 -5.85 -6.66
N SER A 56 1.00 -5.62 -7.53
CA SER A 56 1.25 -5.30 -8.95
C SER A 56 1.91 -3.93 -9.10
N SER A 57 1.51 -2.97 -8.26
CA SER A 57 2.06 -1.61 -8.26
C SER A 57 3.46 -1.58 -7.68
N SER A 58 3.71 -2.27 -6.57
CA SER A 58 5.06 -2.40 -5.97
C SER A 58 6.02 -3.19 -6.86
N ALA A 59 5.54 -4.20 -7.60
CA ALA A 59 6.34 -4.92 -8.59
C ALA A 59 6.70 -4.03 -9.79
N ARG A 60 5.81 -3.12 -10.19
CA ARG A 60 6.04 -2.15 -11.28
C ARG A 60 6.91 -0.97 -10.83
N MET A 61 6.84 -0.61 -9.55
CA MET A 61 7.60 0.48 -8.90
C MET A 61 8.93 0.04 -8.31
N ARG A 62 9.43 -1.17 -8.63
CA ARG A 62 10.76 -1.59 -8.18
C ARG A 62 11.75 -0.45 -8.43
N PRO A 63 12.41 0.08 -7.38
CA PRO A 63 13.42 1.09 -7.59
C PRO A 63 14.48 0.46 -8.49
N ARG A 64 14.78 1.14 -9.60
CA ARG A 64 16.07 1.00 -10.26
C ARG A 64 17.10 1.52 -9.25
N HIS A 65 17.45 0.68 -8.29
CA HIS A 65 18.68 0.85 -7.56
C HIS A 65 19.71 0.05 -8.35
N GLU A 66 20.68 0.81 -8.84
CA GLU A 66 21.97 0.40 -9.41
C GLU A 66 22.55 -0.87 -8.77
#